data_AF-A0A920MC67-F1
#
_entry.id   AF-A0A920MC67-F1
#
_cell.length_a   1.000
_cell.length_b   1.000
_cell.length_c   1.000
_cell.angle_alpha   90.00
_cell.angle_beta   90.00
_cell.angle_gamma   90.00
#
_symmetry.space_group_name_H-M   'P 1'
#
loop_
_entity.id
_entity.type
_entity.pdbx_description
1 polymer ?
#
loop_
_entity_poly.entity_id
_entity_poly.type
_entity_poly.pdbx_seq_one_letter_code
_entity_poly.pdbx_strand_id
1 'polypeptide(L)'
;MKPIKIILFIFVFSFCSLLQTYNYEFNIEDEINIYDGKLSINTNESSFFTDSINLNIQMFPNSPDEINYYVLTFDMKFREDYESDFDGVCIGPTWEMNKPGELKIILKKENNFKSRIDGKLQEESLRDGCNNYIYYLRYFEAVLSNDKKILYGVATDYAELYPDAPYYWLLNKNNEIEKIGSTNIKKYSLNFELSK
;
A
#
# COMPACT_ATOMS: atom_id res chain seq x y z
N MET A 1 55.42 -37.19 -1.05
CA MET A 1 54.36 -36.35 -0.47
C MET A 1 53.43 -35.93 -1.60
N LYS A 2 52.16 -36.37 -1.61
CA LYS A 2 51.18 -35.98 -2.64
C LYS A 2 50.54 -34.64 -2.26
N PRO A 3 50.26 -33.74 -3.21
CA PRO A 3 49.65 -32.46 -2.89
C PRO A 3 48.17 -32.68 -2.54
N ILE A 4 47.77 -32.20 -1.36
CA ILE A 4 46.38 -32.12 -0.93
C ILE A 4 45.73 -31.02 -1.78
N LYS A 5 44.84 -31.41 -2.70
CA LYS A 5 43.96 -30.45 -3.39
C LYS A 5 42.91 -29.98 -2.39
N ILE A 6 43.10 -28.78 -1.84
CA ILE A 6 42.06 -28.08 -1.09
C ILE A 6 41.05 -27.58 -2.12
N ILE A 7 39.92 -28.26 -2.23
CA ILE A 7 38.76 -27.76 -2.97
C ILE A 7 38.10 -26.74 -2.05
N LEU A 8 38.30 -25.45 -2.34
CA LEU A 8 37.59 -24.36 -1.69
C LEU A 8 36.15 -24.38 -2.21
N PHE A 9 35.23 -25.00 -1.46
CA PHE A 9 33.81 -24.96 -1.75
C PHE A 9 33.27 -23.58 -1.34
N ILE A 10 33.27 -22.63 -2.26
CA ILE A 10 32.60 -21.34 -2.06
C ILE A 10 31.10 -21.61 -2.20
N PHE A 11 30.43 -21.87 -1.07
CA PHE A 11 28.97 -21.77 -0.99
C PHE A 11 28.59 -20.28 -1.09
N VAL A 12 28.35 -19.80 -2.31
CA VAL A 12 27.62 -18.54 -2.49
C VAL A 12 26.16 -18.86 -2.22
N PHE A 13 25.73 -18.73 -0.97
CA PHE A 13 24.31 -18.69 -0.65
C PHE A 13 23.75 -17.40 -1.26
N SER A 14 23.23 -17.48 -2.47
CA SER A 14 22.41 -16.42 -3.05
C SER A 14 21.10 -16.40 -2.26
N PHE A 15 21.00 -15.52 -1.27
CA PHE A 15 19.75 -15.23 -0.59
C PHE A 15 18.75 -14.74 -1.63
N CYS A 16 17.73 -15.54 -1.94
CA CYS A 16 16.72 -15.20 -2.92
C CYS A 16 15.62 -14.38 -2.24
N SER A 17 15.80 -13.07 -2.16
CA SER A 17 14.72 -12.15 -1.78
C SER A 17 13.85 -11.85 -2.99
N LEU A 18 12.52 -12.00 -2.88
CA LEU A 18 11.60 -11.62 -3.95
C LEU A 18 11.22 -10.16 -3.76
N LEU A 19 11.63 -9.31 -4.69
CA LEU A 19 11.22 -7.91 -4.77
C LEU A 19 10.09 -7.78 -5.79
N GLN A 20 8.91 -7.31 -5.37
CA GLN A 20 7.84 -6.93 -6.29
C GLN A 20 7.59 -5.42 -6.20
N THR A 21 7.33 -4.80 -7.35
CA THR A 21 7.10 -3.36 -7.47
C THR A 21 5.75 -3.12 -8.16
N TYR A 22 4.87 -2.39 -7.49
CA TYR A 22 3.60 -1.92 -8.03
C TYR A 22 3.69 -0.40 -8.25
N ASN A 23 3.30 0.06 -9.43
CA ASN A 23 3.30 1.48 -9.77
C ASN A 23 1.92 1.87 -10.29
N TYR A 24 1.37 2.94 -9.72
CA TYR A 24 0.08 3.48 -10.08
C TYR A 24 0.23 4.96 -10.40
N GLU A 25 -0.34 5.40 -11.51
CA GLU A 25 -0.44 6.81 -11.86
C GLU A 25 -1.87 7.26 -11.64
N PHE A 26 -2.05 8.40 -10.99
CA PHE A 26 -3.36 9.01 -10.85
C PHE A 26 -3.34 10.46 -11.33
N ASN A 27 -4.42 10.84 -11.99
CA ASN A 27 -4.61 12.19 -12.50
C ASN A 27 -6.04 12.67 -12.25
N ILE A 28 -6.19 13.97 -11.98
CA ILE A 28 -7.49 14.63 -11.91
C ILE A 28 -7.85 15.09 -13.33
N GLU A 29 -8.99 14.65 -13.86
CA GLU A 29 -9.34 14.89 -15.27
C GLU A 29 -9.67 16.36 -15.58
N ASP A 30 -10.17 17.11 -14.58
CA ASP A 30 -10.72 18.46 -14.74
C ASP A 30 -9.81 19.59 -14.22
N GLU A 31 -8.55 19.31 -13.86
CA GLU A 31 -7.62 20.30 -13.32
C GLU A 31 -6.26 20.26 -14.01
N ILE A 32 -5.52 21.37 -13.92
CA ILE A 32 -4.08 21.39 -14.25
C ILE A 32 -3.42 20.33 -13.35
N ASN A 33 -2.43 19.60 -13.91
CA ASN A 33 -1.69 18.46 -13.33
C ASN A 33 -1.01 18.68 -11.95
N ILE A 34 -1.44 19.66 -11.16
CA ILE A 34 -0.90 20.07 -9.87
C ILE A 34 -1.03 18.93 -8.85
N TYR A 35 -2.20 18.30 -8.77
CA TYR A 35 -2.51 17.27 -7.77
C TYR A 35 -2.33 15.83 -8.25
N ASP A 36 -1.97 15.65 -9.51
CA ASP A 36 -1.59 14.38 -10.09
C ASP A 36 -0.33 13.81 -9.41
N GLY A 37 -0.14 12.50 -9.54
CA GLY A 37 1.07 11.87 -9.04
C GLY A 37 1.19 10.39 -9.35
N LYS A 38 2.23 9.79 -8.78
CA LYS A 38 2.49 8.35 -8.88
C LYS A 38 2.69 7.73 -7.50
N LEU A 39 2.03 6.61 -7.26
CA LEU A 39 2.22 5.76 -6.08
C LEU A 39 3.11 4.58 -6.47
N SER A 40 4.20 4.38 -5.77
CA SER A 40 5.07 3.21 -5.89
C SER A 40 5.07 2.41 -4.59
N ILE A 41 4.84 1.11 -4.70
CA ILE A 41 4.82 0.17 -3.59
C ILE A 41 5.82 -0.93 -3.90
N ASN A 42 6.80 -1.11 -3.04
CA ASN A 42 7.78 -2.18 -3.14
C ASN A 42 7.62 -3.14 -1.98
N THR A 43 7.35 -4.41 -2.28
CA THR A 43 7.30 -5.50 -1.31
C THR A 43 8.60 -6.29 -1.42
N ASN A 44 9.24 -6.56 -0.29
CA ASN A 44 10.40 -7.43 -0.23
C ASN A 44 10.12 -8.55 0.77
N GLU A 45 10.08 -9.77 0.25
CA GLU A 45 9.83 -10.99 1.00
C GLU A 45 11.16 -11.73 1.18
N SER A 46 11.58 -11.87 2.45
CA SER A 46 12.76 -12.65 2.82
C SER A 46 12.38 -14.11 3.03
N SER A 47 12.40 -14.90 1.96
CA SER A 47 11.87 -16.27 1.92
C SER A 47 12.62 -17.34 2.74
N PHE A 48 13.72 -17.02 3.46
CA PHE A 48 14.58 -18.07 4.06
C PHE A 48 14.92 -17.96 5.54
N PHE A 49 14.76 -16.81 6.21
CA PHE A 49 15.26 -16.66 7.60
C PHE A 49 14.41 -15.81 8.53
N THR A 50 13.46 -15.04 8.00
CA THR A 50 12.63 -14.14 8.80
C THR A 50 11.25 -14.14 8.20
N ASP A 51 10.24 -14.47 9.02
CA ASP A 51 8.80 -14.30 8.74
C ASP A 51 8.42 -12.80 8.61
N SER A 52 9.33 -12.00 8.06
CA SER A 52 9.27 -10.55 7.96
C SER A 52 9.02 -10.15 6.53
N ILE A 53 8.05 -9.26 6.36
CA ILE A 53 7.72 -8.62 5.10
C ILE A 53 8.15 -7.18 5.22
N ASN A 54 8.86 -6.65 4.22
CA ASN A 54 9.17 -5.24 4.17
C ASN A 54 8.36 -4.54 3.08
N LEU A 55 7.65 -3.49 3.45
CA LEU A 55 6.89 -2.64 2.54
C LEU A 55 7.54 -1.26 2.46
N ASN A 56 7.93 -0.83 1.27
CA ASN A 56 8.35 0.55 1.02
C ASN A 56 7.33 1.23 0.12
N ILE A 57 6.66 2.26 0.63
CA ILE A 57 5.70 3.04 -0.14
C ILE A 57 6.25 4.43 -0.35
N GLN A 58 6.12 4.93 -1.57
CA GLN A 58 6.50 6.28 -1.93
C GLN A 58 5.48 6.94 -2.85
N MET A 59 5.21 8.21 -2.60
CA MET A 59 4.44 9.06 -3.50
C MET A 59 5.37 10.00 -4.27
N PHE A 60 5.05 10.22 -5.55
CA PHE A 60 5.70 11.18 -6.43
C PHE A 60 4.65 12.18 -6.92
N PRO A 61 4.32 13.22 -6.12
CA PRO A 61 3.43 14.28 -6.58
C PRO A 61 4.06 15.08 -7.72
N ASN A 62 3.24 15.53 -8.66
CA ASN A 62 3.69 16.46 -9.70
C ASN A 62 4.03 17.85 -9.12
N SER A 63 3.29 18.29 -8.09
CA SER A 63 3.58 19.53 -7.35
C SER A 63 3.85 19.23 -5.86
N PRO A 64 5.06 18.76 -5.50
CA PRO A 64 5.42 18.41 -4.12
C PRO A 64 5.31 19.59 -3.15
N ASP A 65 5.38 20.82 -3.64
CA ASP A 65 5.28 22.00 -2.81
C ASP A 65 3.87 22.31 -2.31
N GLU A 66 2.85 21.81 -3.01
CA GLU A 66 1.44 22.01 -2.68
C GLU A 66 0.91 20.99 -1.67
N ILE A 67 1.72 20.00 -1.27
CA ILE A 67 1.28 18.85 -0.48
C ILE A 67 2.13 18.71 0.78
N ASN A 68 1.47 18.68 1.93
CA ASN A 68 2.12 18.46 3.22
C ASN A 68 2.35 16.97 3.47
N TYR A 69 1.32 16.14 3.26
CA TYR A 69 1.41 14.69 3.42
C TYR A 69 0.25 13.98 2.73
N TYR A 70 0.43 12.67 2.52
CA TYR A 70 -0.62 11.74 2.11
C TYR A 70 -0.97 10.78 3.24
N VAL A 71 -2.22 10.35 3.28
CA VAL A 71 -2.70 9.27 4.16
C VAL A 71 -3.26 8.16 3.29
N LEU A 72 -2.68 6.97 3.42
CA LEU A 72 -3.07 5.77 2.69
C LEU A 72 -3.52 4.72 3.70
N THR A 73 -4.71 4.14 3.53
CA THR A 73 -5.20 3.04 4.36
C THR A 73 -5.54 1.86 3.48
N PHE A 74 -4.82 0.75 3.65
CA PHE A 74 -5.02 -0.48 2.90
C PHE A 74 -5.68 -1.56 3.75
N ASP A 75 -6.58 -2.34 3.14
CA ASP A 75 -7.27 -3.47 3.78
C ASP A 75 -7.03 -4.78 3.00
N MET A 76 -6.77 -5.87 3.71
CA MET A 76 -6.41 -7.19 3.15
C MET A 76 -7.58 -7.97 2.50
N LYS A 77 -8.81 -7.59 2.80
CA LYS A 77 -10.02 -8.12 2.14
C LYS A 77 -11.20 -7.27 2.57
N PHE A 78 -11.87 -6.64 1.61
CA PHE A 78 -13.23 -6.16 1.84
C PHE A 78 -14.09 -7.36 2.18
N ARG A 79 -14.99 -7.24 3.17
CA ARG A 79 -16.06 -8.23 3.41
C ARG A 79 -17.05 -8.17 2.23
N GLU A 80 -16.62 -8.58 1.04
CA GLU A 80 -17.54 -8.89 -0.03
C GLU A 80 -18.02 -10.31 0.22
N ASP A 81 -19.35 -10.43 0.34
CA ASP A 81 -20.11 -11.63 0.61
C ASP A 81 -19.99 -12.55 -0.63
N TYR A 82 -18.87 -13.25 -0.74
CA TYR A 82 -18.76 -14.36 -1.69
C TYR A 82 -19.59 -15.50 -1.10
N GLU A 83 -20.76 -15.78 -1.68
CA GLU A 83 -21.67 -16.87 -1.31
C GLU A 83 -21.06 -18.30 -1.44
N SER A 84 -19.75 -18.45 -1.41
CA SER A 84 -19.08 -19.73 -1.34
C SER A 84 -17.68 -19.56 -0.76
N ASP A 85 -17.38 -20.38 0.25
CA ASP A 85 -16.07 -20.63 0.89
C ASP A 85 -15.75 -19.78 2.13
N PHE A 86 -16.45 -20.07 3.22
CA PHE A 86 -16.03 -19.67 4.58
C PHE A 86 -15.59 -20.90 5.40
N ASP A 87 -14.38 -21.37 5.12
CA ASP A 87 -13.51 -22.15 6.02
C ASP A 87 -12.04 -21.82 5.67
N GLY A 88 -11.54 -20.66 6.11
CA GLY A 88 -10.18 -20.21 5.76
C GLY A 88 -9.96 -18.70 5.90
N VAL A 89 -10.13 -18.15 7.10
CA VAL A 89 -9.91 -16.72 7.37
C VAL A 89 -8.43 -16.38 7.11
N CYS A 90 -8.14 -15.53 6.12
CA CYS A 90 -6.81 -14.95 5.98
C CYS A 90 -6.58 -13.98 7.14
N ILE A 91 -5.46 -14.16 7.85
CA ILE A 91 -5.04 -13.25 8.93
C ILE A 91 -3.98 -12.31 8.38
N GLY A 92 -2.97 -12.84 7.68
CA GLY A 92 -1.91 -12.02 7.09
C GLY A 92 -0.97 -11.39 8.11
N PRO A 93 -0.01 -10.58 7.65
CA PRO A 93 1.04 -10.06 8.53
C PRO A 93 0.51 -9.00 9.50
N THR A 94 1.10 -8.98 10.69
CA THR A 94 0.94 -7.90 11.66
C THR A 94 1.93 -6.79 11.33
N TRP A 95 1.43 -5.56 11.17
CA TRP A 95 2.22 -4.41 10.74
C TRP A 95 2.70 -3.61 11.95
N GLU A 96 3.93 -3.83 12.39
CA GLU A 96 4.49 -3.21 13.61
C GLU A 96 3.57 -3.40 14.85
N MET A 97 2.88 -2.35 15.29
CA MET A 97 1.92 -2.38 16.42
C MET A 97 0.45 -2.49 15.96
N ASN A 98 0.19 -2.48 14.66
CA ASN A 98 -1.15 -2.55 14.09
C ASN A 98 -1.63 -4.00 13.95
N LYS A 99 -2.95 -4.18 13.99
CA LYS A 99 -3.56 -5.50 13.81
C LYS A 99 -3.35 -6.03 12.40
N PRO A 100 -3.30 -7.36 12.22
CA PRO A 100 -3.30 -7.96 10.89
C PRO A 100 -4.59 -7.57 10.15
N GLY A 101 -4.47 -7.06 8.92
CA GLY A 101 -5.61 -6.77 8.03
C GLY A 101 -5.76 -5.30 7.59
N GLU A 102 -5.44 -4.31 8.43
CA GLU A 102 -5.48 -2.88 8.08
C GLU A 102 -4.07 -2.28 8.19
N LEU A 103 -3.67 -1.51 7.19
CA LEU A 103 -2.39 -0.85 7.13
C LEU A 103 -2.57 0.64 6.80
N LYS A 104 -2.42 1.50 7.82
CA LYS A 104 -2.45 2.95 7.66
C LYS A 104 -1.04 3.54 7.59
N ILE A 105 -0.79 4.36 6.57
CA ILE A 105 0.52 4.89 6.21
C ILE A 105 0.39 6.40 5.99
N ILE A 106 1.29 7.15 6.61
CA ILE A 106 1.39 8.61 6.42
C ILE A 106 2.70 8.91 5.69
N LEU A 107 2.60 9.48 4.49
CA LEU A 107 3.74 9.86 3.66
C LEU A 107 3.94 11.38 3.74
N LYS A 108 4.90 11.82 4.56
CA LYS A 108 5.12 13.25 4.80
C LYS A 108 6.14 13.87 3.84
N LYS A 109 5.96 15.15 3.50
CA LYS A 109 6.90 15.93 2.70
C LYS A 109 8.33 15.93 3.27
N GLU A 110 8.47 16.05 4.58
CA GLU A 110 9.77 16.03 5.29
C GLU A 110 10.60 14.76 5.03
N ASN A 111 9.92 13.66 4.70
CA ASN A 111 10.53 12.36 4.37
C ASN A 111 10.45 12.05 2.87
N ASN A 112 10.33 13.08 2.02
CA ASN A 112 10.15 12.95 0.57
C ASN A 112 8.98 12.03 0.18
N PHE A 113 7.89 12.08 0.96
CA PHE A 113 6.70 11.26 0.78
C PHE A 113 6.99 9.75 0.74
N LYS A 114 7.99 9.29 1.50
CA LYS A 114 8.38 7.88 1.60
C LYS A 114 8.14 7.35 3.01
N SER A 115 7.71 6.09 3.10
CA SER A 115 7.64 5.33 4.34
C SER A 115 8.10 3.89 4.12
N ARG A 116 8.63 3.29 5.17
CA ARG A 116 9.02 1.89 5.25
C ARG A 116 8.32 1.28 6.46
N ILE A 117 7.67 0.13 6.26
CA ILE A 117 6.96 -0.59 7.31
C ILE A 117 7.37 -2.05 7.26
N ASP A 118 7.60 -2.63 8.44
CA ASP A 118 7.91 -4.04 8.59
C ASP A 118 6.68 -4.80 9.11
N GLY A 119 6.26 -5.82 8.36
CA GLY A 119 5.24 -6.78 8.73
C GLY A 119 5.86 -8.07 9.25
N LYS A 120 5.13 -8.78 10.13
CA LYS A 120 5.52 -10.12 10.60
C LYS A 120 4.37 -11.10 10.45
N LEU A 121 4.63 -12.27 9.85
CA LEU A 121 3.71 -13.39 9.88
C LEU A 121 3.81 -14.05 11.27
N GLN A 122 2.71 -14.01 12.02
CA GLN A 122 2.62 -14.67 13.33
C GLN A 122 2.13 -16.11 13.17
N GLU A 123 2.17 -16.93 14.23
CA GLU A 123 1.72 -18.33 14.19
C GLU A 123 0.30 -18.51 13.63
N GLU A 124 -0.57 -17.53 13.84
CA GLU A 124 -1.94 -17.55 13.31
C GLU A 124 -1.94 -17.37 11.79
N SER A 125 -1.23 -16.37 11.26
CA SER A 125 -1.03 -16.15 9.81
C SER A 125 -0.25 -17.28 9.13
N LEU A 126 0.68 -17.92 9.86
CA LEU A 126 1.41 -19.07 9.35
C LEU A 126 0.52 -20.32 9.23
N ARG A 127 -0.60 -20.39 9.95
CA ARG A 127 -1.56 -21.51 9.91
C ARG A 127 -2.86 -21.18 9.19
N ASP A 128 -3.03 -19.95 8.73
CA ASP A 128 -4.21 -19.58 7.97
C ASP A 128 -4.28 -20.30 6.61
N GLY A 129 -5.47 -20.27 6.01
CA GLY A 129 -5.74 -20.96 4.75
C GLY A 129 -5.19 -20.25 3.50
N CYS A 130 -4.44 -19.15 3.66
CA CYS A 130 -4.12 -18.25 2.57
C CYS A 130 -2.63 -18.33 2.19
N ASN A 131 -2.39 -18.52 0.90
CA ASN A 131 -1.03 -18.46 0.34
C ASN A 131 -0.64 -17.03 -0.03
N ASN A 132 -1.63 -16.20 -0.38
CA ASN A 132 -1.44 -14.83 -0.81
C ASN A 132 -2.37 -13.89 -0.02
N TYR A 133 -1.88 -12.68 0.27
CA TYR A 133 -2.62 -11.62 0.92
C TYR A 133 -2.69 -10.41 -0.01
N ILE A 134 -3.90 -10.00 -0.39
CA ILE A 134 -4.10 -8.87 -1.30
C ILE A 134 -4.58 -7.67 -0.51
N TYR A 135 -3.79 -6.60 -0.48
CA TYR A 135 -4.13 -5.36 0.19
C TYR A 135 -4.60 -4.33 -0.82
N TYR A 136 -5.83 -3.87 -0.65
CA TYR A 136 -6.43 -2.84 -1.51
C TYR A 136 -6.43 -1.51 -0.79
N LEU A 137 -6.11 -0.43 -1.50
CA LEU A 137 -6.19 0.92 -0.96
C LEU A 137 -7.66 1.31 -0.76
N ARG A 138 -8.09 1.45 0.49
CA ARG A 138 -9.47 1.79 0.87
C ARG A 138 -9.69 3.27 1.11
N TYR A 139 -8.72 3.98 1.69
CA TYR A 139 -8.78 5.43 1.86
C TYR A 139 -7.49 6.07 1.34
N PHE A 140 -7.62 7.14 0.54
CA PHE A 140 -6.51 7.85 -0.06
C PHE A 140 -6.68 9.37 0.03
N GLU A 141 -6.00 9.99 0.99
CA GLU A 141 -6.11 11.42 1.26
C GLU A 141 -4.80 12.14 0.93
N ALA A 142 -4.89 13.35 0.38
CA ALA A 142 -3.81 14.33 0.35
C ALA A 142 -4.17 15.53 1.21
N VAL A 143 -3.27 15.94 2.09
CA VAL A 143 -3.41 17.19 2.86
C VAL A 143 -2.50 18.23 2.24
N LEU A 144 -3.11 19.32 1.78
CA LEU A 144 -2.45 20.37 1.02
C LEU A 144 -1.73 21.36 1.95
N SER A 145 -0.81 22.14 1.37
CA SER A 145 -0.03 23.19 2.04
C SER A 145 -0.89 24.28 2.69
N ASN A 146 -2.11 24.48 2.17
CA ASN A 146 -3.10 25.48 2.61
C ASN A 146 -4.19 24.89 3.52
N ASP A 147 -3.94 23.74 4.15
CA ASP A 147 -4.84 23.00 5.04
C ASP A 147 -6.13 22.47 4.40
N LYS A 148 -6.28 22.58 3.07
CA LYS A 148 -7.32 21.85 2.33
C LYS A 148 -6.95 20.37 2.22
N LYS A 149 -7.95 19.55 1.88
CA LYS A 149 -7.76 18.10 1.69
C LYS A 149 -8.34 17.65 0.36
N ILE A 150 -7.71 16.67 -0.24
CA ILE A 150 -8.29 15.93 -1.37
C ILE A 150 -8.55 14.52 -0.88
N LEU A 151 -9.79 14.05 -1.01
CA LEU A 151 -10.16 12.66 -0.81
C LEU A 151 -10.27 12.01 -2.19
N TYR A 152 -9.44 11.02 -2.49
CA TYR A 152 -9.44 10.31 -3.76
C TYR A 152 -10.24 9.03 -3.65
N GLY A 153 -11.30 8.91 -4.45
CA GLY A 153 -12.10 7.70 -4.49
C GLY A 153 -11.29 6.52 -5.02
N VAL A 154 -11.34 5.43 -4.26
CA VAL A 154 -10.59 4.20 -4.52
C VAL A 154 -11.53 3.00 -4.42
N ALA A 155 -11.50 2.26 -3.33
CA ALA A 155 -12.30 1.05 -3.12
C ALA A 155 -13.33 1.19 -1.99
N THR A 156 -13.70 2.40 -1.58
CA THR A 156 -14.65 2.57 -0.46
C THR A 156 -16.03 2.00 -0.79
N ASP A 157 -16.81 1.72 0.27
CA ASP A 157 -18.24 1.37 0.17
C ASP A 157 -19.09 2.38 0.99
N TYR A 158 -18.48 3.48 1.44
CA TYR A 158 -19.09 4.47 2.33
C TYR A 158 -19.21 5.83 1.62
N ALA A 159 -19.99 5.84 0.55
CA ALA A 159 -20.18 6.98 -0.35
C ALA A 159 -20.65 8.30 0.33
N GLU A 160 -21.10 8.26 1.59
CA GLU A 160 -21.53 9.44 2.35
C GLU A 160 -20.39 10.16 3.08
N LEU A 161 -19.30 9.45 3.42
CA LEU A 161 -18.17 10.00 4.16
C LEU A 161 -16.91 10.14 3.29
N TYR A 162 -16.88 9.45 2.15
CA TYR A 162 -15.74 9.38 1.27
C TYR A 162 -16.20 9.17 -0.18
N PRO A 163 -15.55 9.76 -1.20
CA PRO A 163 -15.89 9.47 -2.60
C PRO A 163 -15.56 8.02 -2.97
N ASP A 164 -16.39 7.41 -3.80
CA ASP A 164 -16.00 6.18 -4.50
C ASP A 164 -15.29 6.51 -5.81
N ALA A 165 -14.40 5.61 -6.25
CA ALA A 165 -13.79 5.75 -7.58
C ALA A 165 -14.88 5.81 -8.65
N PRO A 166 -14.76 6.68 -9.67
CA PRO A 166 -13.56 7.45 -10.01
C PRO A 166 -13.51 8.86 -9.38
N TYR A 167 -14.41 9.21 -8.46
CA TYR A 167 -14.56 10.59 -8.01
C TYR A 167 -13.50 11.02 -6.99
N TYR A 168 -13.28 12.33 -6.88
CA TYR A 168 -12.55 12.93 -5.76
C TYR A 168 -13.36 14.10 -5.16
N TRP A 169 -13.12 14.39 -3.89
CA TRP A 169 -13.66 15.57 -3.22
C TRP A 169 -12.52 16.48 -2.76
N LEU A 170 -12.58 17.76 -3.12
CA LEU A 170 -11.76 18.81 -2.53
C LEU A 170 -12.51 19.39 -1.34
N LEU A 171 -11.91 19.28 -0.16
CA LEU A 171 -12.46 19.79 1.09
C LEU A 171 -11.72 21.05 1.53
N ASN A 172 -12.46 22.02 2.06
CA ASN A 172 -11.87 23.16 2.73
C ASN A 172 -11.34 22.79 4.13
N LYS A 173 -10.75 23.77 4.83
CA LYS A 173 -10.23 23.62 6.20
C LYS A 173 -11.27 23.18 7.25
N ASN A 174 -12.57 23.38 6.97
CA ASN A 174 -13.68 22.95 7.83
C ASN A 174 -14.20 21.55 7.47
N ASN A 175 -13.57 20.87 6.51
CA ASN A 175 -13.99 19.59 5.91
C ASN A 175 -15.31 19.67 5.12
N GLU A 176 -15.67 20.85 4.61
CA GLU A 176 -16.81 21.02 3.71
C GLU A 176 -16.35 20.83 2.26
N ILE A 177 -17.16 20.15 1.44
CA ILE A 177 -16.87 19.90 0.03
C ILE A 177 -16.95 21.22 -0.75
N GLU A 178 -15.82 21.66 -1.33
CA GLU A 178 -15.76 22.81 -2.25
C GLU A 178 -15.94 22.38 -3.70
N LYS A 179 -15.41 21.19 -4.06
CA LYS A 179 -15.45 20.68 -5.42
C LYS A 179 -15.54 19.16 -5.45
N ILE A 180 -16.25 18.64 -6.44
CA ILE A 180 -16.29 17.24 -6.83
C ILE A 180 -15.81 17.17 -8.27
N GLY A 181 -14.97 16.19 -8.59
CA GLY A 181 -14.57 15.87 -9.96
C GLY A 181 -14.19 14.41 -10.10
N SER A 182 -13.57 14.04 -11.21
CA SER A 182 -13.14 12.66 -11.50
C SER A 182 -11.64 12.51 -11.59
N THR A 183 -11.21 11.27 -11.46
CA THR A 183 -9.84 10.80 -11.64
C THR A 183 -9.82 9.61 -12.59
N ASN A 184 -8.64 9.23 -13.06
CA ASN A 184 -8.44 7.99 -13.81
C ASN A 184 -8.46 6.71 -12.93
N ILE A 185 -8.62 6.83 -11.60
CA ILE A 185 -8.60 5.70 -10.67
C ILE A 185 -9.85 4.84 -10.88
N LYS A 186 -9.66 3.52 -10.99
CA LYS A 186 -10.75 2.55 -11.08
C LYS A 186 -10.98 1.89 -9.71
N LYS A 187 -12.23 1.50 -9.42
CA LYS A 187 -12.54 0.80 -8.16
C LYS A 187 -11.65 -0.44 -8.03
N TYR A 188 -11.04 -0.61 -6.86
CA TYR A 188 -10.11 -1.70 -6.52
C TYR A 188 -8.78 -1.76 -7.32
N SER A 189 -8.45 -0.77 -8.14
CA SER A 189 -7.24 -0.87 -9.00
C SER A 189 -5.92 -0.63 -8.26
N LEU A 190 -5.93 0.07 -7.14
CA LEU A 190 -4.73 0.34 -6.33
C LEU A 190 -4.63 -0.74 -5.24
N ASN A 191 -3.71 -1.69 -5.42
CA ASN A 191 -3.51 -2.80 -4.50
C ASN A 191 -2.04 -3.24 -4.47
N PHE A 192 -1.71 -4.19 -3.60
CA PHE A 192 -0.48 -4.97 -3.68
C PHE A 192 -0.74 -6.36 -3.13
N GLU A 193 0.06 -7.33 -3.55
CA GLU A 193 -0.04 -8.72 -3.11
C GLU A 193 1.22 -9.09 -2.34
N LEU A 194 1.03 -9.92 -1.32
CA LEU A 194 2.10 -10.53 -0.54
C LEU A 194 1.95 -12.03 -0.65
N SER A 195 3.04 -12.72 -0.96
CA SER A 195 3.11 -14.18 -0.92
C SER A 195 3.64 -14.62 0.43
N LYS A 196 3.14 -15.76 0.91
CA LYS A 196 3.64 -16.45 2.10
C LYS A 196 4.88 -17.27 1.82
#